data_AF-A0AAW9F5Z2-F1
#
_entry.id   AF-A0AAW9F5Z2-F1
#
_cell.length_a   1.000
_cell.length_b   1.000
_cell.length_c   1.000
_cell.angle_alpha   90.00
_cell.angle_beta   90.00
_cell.angle_gamma   90.00
#
_symmetry.space_group_name_H-M   'P 1'
#
loop_
_entity.id
_entity.type
_entity.pdbx_description
1 polymer ?
#
loop_
_entity_poly.entity_id
_entity_poly.type
_entity_poly.pdbx_seq_one_letter_code
_entity_poly.pdbx_strand_id
1 'polypeptide(L)' 'GEADHVHMLIEYGPSENLSVVLNSLKSVSSRRLRNEFLDLRGAYSKPVLWSRSYFVGSCGGAPLEVIKQYIQNQRG' A
#
# COMPACT_ATOMS: atom_id res chain seq x y z
N GLY A 1 -6.80 7.16 -5.47
CA GLY A 1 -5.63 6.31 -5.74
C GLY A 1 -5.46 6.23 -7.23
N GLU A 2 -4.22 6.14 -7.69
CA GLU A 2 -3.97 5.83 -9.10
C GLU A 2 -4.11 4.32 -9.33
N ALA A 3 -4.15 3.92 -10.60
CA ALA A 3 -4.47 2.54 -10.97
C ALA A 3 -3.40 1.52 -10.55
N ASP A 4 -2.18 1.97 -10.22
CA ASP A 4 -1.01 1.12 -9.99
C ASP A 4 -0.47 1.15 -8.54
N HIS A 5 -1.01 2.00 -7.66
CA HIS A 5 -0.57 2.10 -6.27
C HIS A 5 -1.68 2.50 -5.29
N VAL A 6 -1.51 2.10 -4.03
CA VAL A 6 -2.45 2.38 -2.95
C VAL A 6 -1.77 3.19 -1.85
N HIS A 7 -2.40 4.29 -1.48
CA HIS A 7 -2.03 5.12 -0.33
C HIS A 7 -2.91 4.76 0.86
N MET A 8 -2.31 4.51 2.03
CA MET A 8 -3.03 4.24 3.27
C MET A 8 -2.45 5.08 4.39
N LEU A 9 -3.33 5.72 5.17
CA LEU A 9 -3.00 6.25 6.48
C LEU A 9 -3.37 5.19 7.51
N ILE A 10 -2.40 4.75 8.30
CA ILE A 10 -2.59 3.68 9.29
C ILE A 10 -2.12 4.14 10.66
N GLU A 11 -2.92 3.82 11.67
CA GLU A 11 -2.50 3.85 13.07
C GLU A 11 -2.11 2.43 13.48
N TYR A 12 -0.98 2.29 14.18
CA TYR A 12 -0.47 0.99 14.61
C TYR A 12 0.20 1.12 15.98
N GLY A 13 0.26 0.02 16.73
CA GLY A 13 0.85 0.00 18.05
C GLY A 13 2.35 0.36 18.01
N PRO A 14 2.87 1.17 18.95
CA PRO A 14 4.27 1.64 18.91
C PRO A 14 5.30 0.52 19.03
N SER A 15 4.92 -0.62 19.61
CA SER A 15 5.78 -1.80 19.75
C SER A 15 5.79 -2.71 18.52
N GLU A 16 4.90 -2.47 17.55
CA GLU A 16 4.77 -3.31 16.36
C GLU A 16 5.86 -2.99 15.35
N ASN A 17 6.43 -4.04 14.75
CA ASN A 17 7.36 -3.86 13.65
C ASN A 17 6.61 -3.48 12.38
N LEU A 18 6.80 -2.24 11.94
CA LEU A 18 6.15 -1.68 10.75
C LEU A 18 6.31 -2.56 9.50
N SER A 19 7.49 -3.16 9.31
CA SER A 19 7.73 -4.05 8.16
C SER A 19 6.84 -5.30 8.21
N VAL A 20 6.57 -5.83 9.40
CA VAL A 20 5.68 -6.98 9.61
C VAL A 20 4.23 -6.60 9.30
N VAL A 21 3.79 -5.43 9.78
CA VAL A 21 2.44 -4.89 9.51
C VAL A 21 2.21 -4.76 8.00
N LEU A 22 3.13 -4.11 7.27
CA LEU A 22 2.99 -3.89 5.83
C LEU A 22 3.08 -5.18 5.01
N ASN A 23 3.99 -6.10 5.39
CA ASN A 23 4.10 -7.39 4.73
C ASN A 23 2.83 -8.22 4.92
N SER A 24 2.24 -8.17 6.12
CA SER A 24 0.96 -8.82 6.41
C SER A 24 -0.16 -8.20 5.57
N LEU A 25 -0.29 -6.87 5.55
CA LEU A 25 -1.27 -6.16 4.72
C LEU A 25 -1.17 -6.53 3.25
N LYS A 26 0.03 -6.49 2.66
CA LYS A 26 0.27 -6.89 1.26
C LYS A 26 -0.07 -8.35 1.00
N SER A 27 0.35 -9.26 1.88
CA SER A 27 0.15 -10.70 1.70
C SER A 27 -1.32 -11.09 1.82
N VAL A 28 -2.00 -10.58 2.84
CA VAL A 28 -3.42 -10.86 3.09
C VAL A 28 -4.29 -10.26 1.98
N SER A 29 -4.05 -9.01 1.60
CA SER A 29 -4.78 -8.37 0.49
C SER A 29 -4.55 -9.10 -0.84
N SER A 30 -3.30 -9.47 -1.14
CA SER A 30 -2.97 -10.27 -2.34
C SER A 30 -3.69 -11.62 -2.39
N ARG A 31 -3.81 -12.31 -1.25
CA ARG A 31 -4.56 -13.57 -1.18
C ARG A 31 -6.06 -13.33 -1.35
N ARG A 32 -6.64 -12.37 -0.63
CA ARG A 32 -8.08 -12.10 -0.65
C ARG A 32 -8.53 -11.63 -2.03
N LEU A 33 -7.87 -10.63 -2.61
CA LEU A 33 -8.25 -10.06 -3.91
C LEU A 33 -8.16 -11.11 -5.03
N ARG A 34 -7.14 -11.97 -5.04
CA ARG A 34 -7.01 -13.05 -6.05
C ARG A 34 -8.02 -14.19 -5.88
N ASN A 35 -8.63 -14.32 -4.70
CA ASN A 35 -9.68 -15.29 -4.44
C ASN A 35 -11.07 -14.73 -4.77
N GLU A 36 -11.29 -13.44 -4.50
CA GLU A 36 -12.57 -12.76 -4.70
C GLU A 36 -12.78 -12.34 -6.15
N PHE A 37 -11.73 -11.91 -6.84
CA PHE A 37 -11.79 -11.44 -8.21
C PHE A 37 -10.91 -12.33 -9.09
N LEU A 38 -11.51 -13.32 -9.75
CA LEU A 38 -10.77 -14.24 -10.62
C LEU A 38 -10.16 -13.54 -11.83
N ASP A 39 -10.82 -12.49 -12.33
CA ASP A 39 -10.39 -11.69 -13.49
C ASP A 39 -9.09 -10.92 -13.23
N LEU A 40 -8.79 -10.63 -11.96
CA LEU A 40 -7.54 -10.00 -11.57
C LEU A 40 -6.31 -10.84 -11.96
N ARG A 41 -6.45 -12.16 -12.13
CA ARG A 41 -5.33 -13.00 -12.58
C ARG A 41 -4.83 -12.64 -13.98
N GLY A 42 -5.69 -12.06 -14.83
CA GLY A 42 -5.32 -11.57 -16.16
C GLY A 42 -4.91 -10.09 -16.20
N ALA A 43 -5.12 -9.34 -15.11
CA ALA A 43 -4.90 -7.90 -15.07
C ALA A 43 -3.42 -7.49 -14.89
N TYR A 44 -2.52 -8.42 -14.55
CA TYR A 44 -1.10 -8.14 -14.32
C TYR A 44 -0.22 -9.15 -15.06
N SER A 45 0.88 -8.67 -15.62
CA SER A 45 1.83 -9.48 -16.39
C SER A 45 2.72 -10.39 -15.53
N LYS A 46 2.83 -10.10 -14.23
CA LYS A 46 3.60 -10.90 -13.26
C LYS A 46 2.64 -11.56 -12.26
N PRO A 47 2.97 -12.75 -11.72
CA PRO A 47 2.12 -13.47 -10.77
C PRO A 47 2.15 -12.87 -9.35
N VAL A 48 2.35 -11.55 -9.23
CA VAL A 48 2.41 -10.79 -7.97
C VAL A 48 1.53 -9.56 -8.07
N LEU A 49 0.68 -9.36 -7.05
CA LEU A 49 -0.20 -8.19 -6.98
C LEU A 49 0.57 -6.91 -6.60
N TRP A 50 1.45 -7.02 -5.61
CA TRP A 50 2.18 -5.89 -5.05
C TRP A 50 3.65 -5.96 -5.44
N SER A 51 4.26 -4.79 -5.68
CA SER A 51 5.71 -4.65 -5.68
C SER A 51 6.29 -5.08 -4.33
N ARG A 52 7.55 -5.54 -4.28
CA ARG A 52 8.22 -5.80 -2.99
C ARG A 52 8.46 -4.52 -2.21
N SER A 53 8.75 -3.42 -2.92
CA SER A 53 9.02 -2.12 -2.32
C SER A 53 7.77 -1.48 -1.74
N TYR A 54 7.94 -0.67 -0.70
CA TYR A 54 6.91 0.17 -0.10
C TYR A 54 7.56 1.46 0.40
N PHE A 55 6.75 2.50 0.58
CA PHE A 55 7.16 3.74 1.21
C PHE A 55 6.36 3.95 2.48
N VAL A 56 7.02 4.38 3.55
CA VAL A 56 6.37 4.88 4.77
C VAL A 56 7.05 6.15 5.22
N GLY A 57 6.23 7.14 5.57
CA GLY A 57 6.63 8.32 6.32
C GLY A 57 5.78 8.45 7.57
N SER A 58 6.40 8.86 8.68
CA SER A 58 5.63 9.26 9.85
C SER A 58 4.94 10.58 9.58
N CYS A 59 3.64 10.65 9.87
CA CYS A 59 2.91 11.91 9.91
C CYS A 59 2.89 12.40 11.36
N GLY A 60 4.06 12.77 11.90
CA GLY A 60 4.15 13.35 13.24
C GLY A 60 3.50 14.74 13.25
N GLY A 61 2.23 14.83 13.64
CA GLY A 61 1.47 16.09 13.58
C GLY A 61 1.37 16.72 12.18
N ALA A 62 1.72 15.98 11.13
CA ALA A 62 1.89 16.55 9.79
C ALA A 62 0.52 16.90 9.20
N PRO A 63 0.28 18.19 8.84
CA PRO A 63 -0.98 18.61 8.28
C PRO A 63 -1.23 17.87 6.96
N LEU A 64 -2.51 17.68 6.61
CA LEU A 64 -2.98 17.01 5.38
C LEU A 64 -2.21 17.41 4.11
N GLU A 65 -1.65 18.61 4.10
CA GLU A 65 -0.77 19.17 3.06
C GLU A 65 0.45 18.30 2.72
N VAL A 66 1.10 17.67 3.70
CA VAL A 66 2.27 16.82 3.43
C VAL A 66 1.86 15.53 2.71
N ILE A 67 0.75 14.93 3.13
CA ILE A 67 0.16 13.76 2.46
C ILE A 67 -0.25 14.15 1.02
N LYS A 68 -0.86 15.33 0.86
CA LYS A 68 -1.28 15.85 -0.45
C LYS A 68 -0.08 16.10 -1.38
N GLN A 69 1.01 16.66 -0.87
CA GLN A 69 2.25 16.85 -1.64
C GLN A 69 2.90 15.54 -2.04
N TYR A 70 2.93 14.53 -1.15
CA TYR A 70 3.44 13.20 -1.51
C TYR A 70 2.62 12.55 -2.62
N ILE A 71 1.28 12.58 -2.52
CA ILE A 71 0.40 12.06 -3.58
C ILE A 71 0.63 12.80 -4.90
N GLN A 72 0.84 14.13 -4.86
CA GLN A 72 1.15 14.90 -6.06
C GLN A 72 2.52 14.58 -6.66
N ASN A 73 3.53 14.31 -5.84
CA ASN A 73 4.87 13.96 -6.29
C ASN A 73 4.98 12.52 -6.83
N GLN A 74 4.05 11.64 -6.48
CA GLN A 74 3.97 10.28 -7.05
C GLN A 74 3.27 10.20 -8.41
N ARG A 75 2.67 11.30 -8.87
CA ARG A 75 2.04 11.44 -10.21
C ARG A 75 3.03 11.70 -11.36
N GLY A 76 4.33 11.62 -11.08
CA GLY A 76 5.40 11.82 -12.05
C GLY A 76 5.53 10.66 -13.03
#